data_AF-A0A096BDB2-F1
#
_entry.id   AF-A0A096BDB2-F1
#
_cell.length_a   1.000
_cell.length_b   1.000
_cell.length_c   1.000
_cell.angle_alpha   90.00
_cell.angle_beta   90.00
_cell.angle_gamma   90.00
#
_symmetry.space_group_name_H-M   'P 1'
#
loop_
_entity.id
_entity.type
_entity.pdbx_description
1 polymer ?
#
loop_
_entity_poly.entity_id
_entity_poly.type
_entity_poly.pdbx_seq_one_letter_code
_entity_poly.pdbx_strand_id
1 'polypeptide(L)'
;RCCAPSGKKPVLCKKDVPGFIANRMQHALWREAISIVENGIADAATVDEAVRYSFGLRLPQLGPMENADMVGTDLTYNIHDYILRDLEDSHEPSPLLKQLRDAGKIGFKTGEGFQKWTPEQVAQSNAELNEYLIRMLYGK
;
A
#
# COMPACT_ATOMS: atom_id res chain seq x y z
N ARG A 1 -7.20 4.36 26.60
CA ARG A 1 -6.26 4.02 27.69
C ARG A 1 -6.04 2.50 27.87
N CYS A 2 -6.82 1.62 27.23
CA CYS A 2 -6.74 0.16 27.41
C CYS A 2 -5.66 -0.58 26.58
N CYS A 3 -4.98 0.07 25.64
CA CYS A 3 -3.97 -0.59 24.78
C CYS A 3 -2.56 -0.66 25.39
N ALA A 4 -2.29 0.11 26.45
CA ALA A 4 -0.98 0.18 27.07
C ALA A 4 -0.50 -1.16 27.69
N PRO A 5 -1.35 -1.98 28.32
CA PRO A 5 -0.93 -3.27 28.88
C PRO A 5 -0.62 -4.34 27.81
N SER A 6 -1.11 -4.18 26.57
CA SER A 6 -0.96 -5.18 25.50
C SER A 6 0.26 -4.96 24.59
N GLY A 7 1.14 -4.02 24.91
CA GLY A 7 2.30 -3.67 24.06
C GLY A 7 1.95 -3.04 22.71
N LYS A 8 0.72 -2.58 22.52
CA LYS A 8 0.24 -1.96 21.27
C LYS A 8 0.38 -0.44 21.35
N LYS A 9 0.83 0.20 20.27
CA LYS A 9 0.88 1.67 20.15
C LYS A 9 -0.46 2.20 19.61
N PRO A 10 -1.30 2.86 20.43
CA PRO A 10 -2.56 3.41 19.94
C PRO A 10 -2.31 4.65 19.08
N VAL A 11 -3.10 4.81 18.02
CA VAL A 11 -3.15 6.02 17.19
C VAL A 11 -4.55 6.64 17.31
N LEU A 12 -4.62 7.92 17.67
CA LEU A 12 -5.89 8.62 17.87
C LEU A 12 -6.45 9.14 16.54
N CYS A 13 -7.64 8.65 16.17
CA CYS A 13 -8.43 9.24 15.10
C CYS A 13 -9.27 10.41 15.66
N LYS A 14 -8.95 11.65 15.28
CA LYS A 14 -9.63 12.84 15.81
C LYS A 14 -11.08 12.97 15.34
N LYS A 15 -11.36 12.50 14.13
CA LYS A 15 -12.69 12.52 13.51
C LYS A 15 -12.94 11.17 12.85
N ASP A 16 -14.08 10.58 13.16
CA ASP A 16 -14.46 9.32 12.53
C ASP A 16 -14.79 9.53 11.05
N VAL A 17 -14.19 8.71 10.21
CA VAL A 17 -14.32 8.74 8.74
C VAL A 17 -14.20 7.32 8.20
N PRO A 18 -14.91 6.98 7.11
CA PRO A 18 -14.75 5.68 6.47
C PRO A 18 -13.28 5.39 6.14
N GLY A 19 -12.80 4.22 6.60
CA GLY A 19 -11.41 3.78 6.46
C GLY A 19 -10.42 4.32 7.50
N PHE A 20 -10.87 5.09 8.50
CA PHE A 20 -10.02 5.68 9.54
C PHE A 20 -8.78 6.38 8.95
N ILE A 21 -7.60 6.28 9.58
CA ILE A 21 -6.37 6.93 9.08
C ILE A 21 -5.61 5.99 8.12
N ALA A 22 -5.24 4.79 8.60
CA ALA A 22 -4.35 3.88 7.88
C ALA A 22 -5.00 3.28 6.62
N ASN A 23 -6.23 2.78 6.70
CA ASN A 23 -6.86 2.14 5.52
C ASN A 23 -7.13 3.17 4.42
N ARG A 24 -7.43 4.43 4.76
CA ARG A 24 -7.56 5.51 3.76
C ARG A 24 -6.27 5.71 2.96
N MET A 25 -5.12 5.80 3.63
CA MET A 25 -3.83 5.94 2.95
C MET A 25 -3.49 4.69 2.13
N GLN A 26 -3.75 3.50 2.68
CA GLN A 26 -3.52 2.24 1.99
C GLN A 26 -4.33 2.13 0.68
N HIS A 27 -5.62 2.48 0.72
CA HIS A 27 -6.47 2.43 -0.46
C HIS A 27 -6.16 3.53 -1.47
N ALA A 28 -5.66 4.69 -1.04
CA ALA A 28 -5.15 5.71 -1.97
C ALA A 28 -3.93 5.18 -2.76
N LEU A 29 -2.99 4.53 -2.07
CA LEU A 29 -1.85 3.88 -2.72
C LEU A 29 -2.29 2.77 -3.67
N TRP A 30 -3.21 1.91 -3.26
CA TRP A 30 -3.71 0.82 -4.10
C TRP A 30 -4.45 1.32 -5.32
N ARG A 31 -5.25 2.39 -5.19
CA ARG A 31 -5.96 2.98 -6.31
C ARG A 31 -4.99 3.41 -7.41
N GLU A 32 -3.93 4.12 -7.05
CA GLU A 32 -2.87 4.52 -8.00
C GLU A 32 -2.14 3.30 -8.58
N ALA A 33 -1.73 2.35 -7.75
CA ALA A 33 -1.05 1.13 -8.19
C ALA A 33 -1.87 0.34 -9.21
N ILE A 34 -3.19 0.23 -9.00
CA ILE A 34 -4.09 -0.45 -9.93
C ILE A 34 -4.24 0.34 -11.23
N SER A 35 -4.37 1.67 -11.16
CA SER A 35 -4.46 2.53 -12.34
C SER A 35 -3.22 2.43 -13.23
N ILE A 36 -2.02 2.35 -12.62
CA ILE A 36 -0.76 2.13 -13.35
C ILE A 36 -0.79 0.82 -14.16
N VAL A 37 -1.31 -0.26 -13.57
CA VAL A 37 -1.44 -1.56 -14.24
C VAL A 37 -2.55 -1.53 -15.31
N GLU A 38 -3.70 -0.94 -14.98
CA GLU A 38 -4.84 -0.81 -15.88
C GLU A 38 -4.52 -0.01 -17.14
N ASN A 39 -3.73 1.06 -17.01
CA ASN A 39 -3.29 1.89 -18.13
C ASN A 39 -2.02 1.35 -18.82
N GLY A 40 -1.51 0.18 -18.41
CA GLY A 40 -0.36 -0.47 -19.04
C GLY A 40 0.96 0.29 -18.86
N ILE A 41 1.06 1.18 -17.86
CA ILE A 41 2.28 1.93 -17.55
C ILE A 41 3.36 0.97 -17.01
N ALA A 42 2.95 -0.01 -16.22
CA ALA A 42 3.81 -1.08 -15.73
C ALA A 42 3.01 -2.36 -15.44
N ASP A 43 3.67 -3.51 -15.39
CA ASP A 43 3.05 -4.73 -14.87
C ASP A 43 3.00 -4.73 -13.32
N ALA A 44 2.15 -5.60 -12.76
CA ALA A 44 1.91 -5.63 -11.32
C ALA A 44 3.16 -5.97 -10.49
N ALA A 45 4.07 -6.79 -11.04
CA ALA A 45 5.31 -7.14 -10.34
C ALA A 45 6.24 -5.92 -10.26
N THR A 46 6.37 -5.17 -11.35
CA THR A 46 7.16 -3.94 -11.43
C THR A 46 6.61 -2.87 -10.48
N VAL A 47 5.29 -2.74 -10.36
CA VAL A 47 4.68 -1.81 -9.38
C VAL A 47 5.04 -2.20 -7.94
N ASP A 48 4.95 -3.49 -7.60
CA ASP A 48 5.34 -3.98 -6.27
C ASP A 48 6.83 -3.75 -5.99
N GLU A 49 7.70 -3.99 -6.97
CA GLU A 49 9.15 -3.74 -6.86
C GLU A 49 9.45 -2.25 -6.67
N ALA A 50 8.78 -1.37 -7.43
CA ALA A 50 8.92 0.06 -7.30
C ALA A 50 8.59 0.51 -5.87
N VAL A 51 7.50 0.00 -5.27
CA VAL A 51 7.17 0.31 -3.87
C VAL A 51 8.20 -0.29 -2.91
N ARG A 52 8.50 -1.59 -3.06
CA ARG A 52 9.37 -2.35 -2.14
C ARG A 52 10.79 -1.81 -2.08
N TYR A 53 11.34 -1.35 -3.20
CA TYR A 53 12.74 -0.92 -3.31
C TYR A 53 12.93 0.60 -3.34
N SER A 54 11.86 1.40 -3.25
CA SER A 54 11.97 2.86 -3.16
C SER A 54 11.37 3.40 -1.85
N PHE A 55 10.24 4.09 -1.91
CA PHE A 55 9.66 4.77 -0.77
C PHE A 55 9.12 3.80 0.29
N GLY A 56 8.77 2.55 -0.05
CA GLY A 56 8.34 1.55 0.91
C GLY A 56 9.38 1.22 1.98
N LEU A 57 10.69 1.24 1.63
CA LEU A 57 11.80 0.98 2.56
C LEU A 57 11.86 1.99 3.70
N ARG A 58 11.53 3.26 3.40
CA ARG A 58 11.63 4.36 4.37
C ARG A 58 10.38 4.52 5.23
N LEU A 59 9.19 4.07 4.79
CA LEU A 59 7.93 4.30 5.49
C LEU A 59 7.91 3.84 6.97
N PRO A 60 8.51 2.70 7.35
CA PRO A 60 8.52 2.29 8.76
C PRO A 60 9.32 3.22 9.68
N GLN A 61 10.27 3.99 9.13
CA GLN A 61 11.17 4.87 9.89
C GLN A 61 10.85 6.35 9.71
N LEU A 62 10.42 6.74 8.52
CA LEU A 62 10.13 8.11 8.14
C LEU A 62 8.70 8.17 7.60
N GLY A 63 7.79 8.67 8.45
CA GLY A 63 6.39 8.82 8.10
C GLY A 63 6.17 9.90 7.02
N PRO A 64 5.01 9.92 6.35
CA PRO A 64 4.77 10.83 5.23
C PRO A 64 4.82 12.32 5.64
N MET A 65 4.39 12.66 6.85
CA MET A 65 4.43 14.05 7.33
C MET A 65 5.86 14.50 7.67
N GLU A 66 6.62 13.66 8.37
CA GLU A 66 8.04 13.93 8.67
C GLU A 66 8.87 14.03 7.39
N ASN A 67 8.57 13.19 6.40
CA ASN A 67 9.21 13.24 5.09
C ASN A 67 8.89 14.54 4.34
N ALA A 68 7.64 15.01 4.38
CA ALA A 68 7.26 16.29 3.77
C ALA A 68 8.00 17.47 4.43
N ASP A 69 8.12 17.46 5.76
CA ASP A 69 8.89 18.46 6.50
C ASP A 69 10.39 18.37 6.20
N MET A 70 10.93 17.16 6.03
CA MET A 70 12.34 16.92 5.66
C MET A 70 12.66 17.41 4.24
N VAL A 71 11.74 17.23 3.29
CA VAL A 71 11.90 17.68 1.90
C VAL A 71 11.66 19.19 1.76
N GLY A 72 10.76 19.74 2.56
CA GLY A 72 10.28 21.12 2.45
C GLY A 72 8.84 21.18 1.96
N THR A 73 8.00 21.94 2.67
CA THR A 73 6.57 22.07 2.34
C THR A 73 6.32 22.87 1.06
N ASP A 74 7.23 23.78 0.72
CA ASP A 74 7.27 24.54 -0.53
C ASP A 74 7.56 23.62 -1.73
N LEU A 75 8.57 22.76 -1.63
CA LEU A 75 8.88 21.79 -2.67
C LEU A 75 7.77 20.74 -2.80
N THR A 76 7.24 20.26 -1.68
CA THR A 76 6.09 19.35 -1.67
C THR A 76 4.88 19.97 -2.38
N TYR A 77 4.59 21.25 -2.11
CA TYR A 77 3.52 21.99 -2.80
C TYR A 77 3.76 22.06 -4.31
N ASN A 78 4.97 22.42 -4.74
CA ASN A 78 5.29 22.53 -6.17
C ASN A 78 5.18 21.18 -6.89
N ILE A 79 5.62 20.10 -6.25
CA ILE A 79 5.45 18.74 -6.79
C ILE A 79 3.96 18.43 -6.93
N HIS A 80 3.15 18.75 -5.91
CA HIS A 80 1.71 18.48 -5.93
C HIS A 80 0.94 19.30 -6.98
N ASP A 81 1.27 20.58 -7.20
CA ASP A 81 0.61 21.42 -8.21
C ASP A 81 0.80 20.86 -9.63
N TYR A 82 1.91 20.16 -9.85
CA TYR A 82 2.20 19.45 -11.08
C TYR A 82 1.57 18.05 -11.11
N ILE A 83 1.96 17.15 -10.20
CA ILE A 83 1.72 15.70 -10.36
C ILE A 83 0.31 15.26 -10.00
N LEU A 84 -0.39 15.94 -9.09
CA LEU A 84 -1.70 15.45 -8.60
C LEU A 84 -2.78 15.44 -9.70
N ARG A 85 -2.58 16.20 -10.77
CA ARG A 85 -3.48 16.26 -11.93
C ARG A 85 -3.46 14.98 -12.77
N ASP A 86 -2.39 14.20 -12.65
CA ASP A 86 -2.15 12.98 -13.41
C ASP A 86 -2.35 11.71 -12.56
N LEU A 87 -2.56 11.85 -11.24
CA LEU A 87 -2.85 10.72 -10.35
C LEU A 87 -4.31 10.28 -10.45
N GLU A 88 -4.54 8.99 -10.16
CA GLU A 88 -5.87 8.40 -10.13
C GLU A 88 -6.73 8.97 -8.98
N ASP A 89 -7.86 9.54 -9.34
CA ASP A 89 -8.82 10.16 -8.44
C ASP A 89 -10.24 9.54 -8.48
N SER A 90 -10.42 8.42 -9.17
CA SER A 90 -11.72 7.72 -9.24
C SER A 90 -12.30 7.41 -7.86
N HIS A 91 -13.62 7.60 -7.77
CA HIS A 91 -14.43 7.30 -6.59
C HIS A 91 -15.16 5.95 -6.68
N GLU A 92 -14.96 5.22 -7.78
CA GLU A 92 -15.55 3.90 -8.04
C GLU A 92 -14.45 2.82 -8.15
N PRO A 93 -14.78 1.53 -7.96
CA PRO A 93 -13.82 0.44 -8.16
C PRO A 93 -13.29 0.39 -9.60
N SER A 94 -11.99 0.13 -9.76
CA SER A 94 -11.35 -0.01 -11.08
C SER A 94 -12.04 -1.09 -11.95
N PRO A 95 -12.29 -0.80 -13.24
CA PRO A 95 -12.76 -1.80 -14.21
C PRO A 95 -11.89 -3.06 -14.26
N LEU A 96 -10.56 -2.93 -14.17
CA LEU A 96 -9.63 -4.06 -14.10
C LEU A 96 -9.92 -4.99 -12.92
N LEU A 97 -10.17 -4.44 -11.72
CA LEU A 97 -10.55 -5.25 -10.55
C LEU A 97 -11.87 -6.01 -10.78
N LYS A 98 -12.84 -5.36 -11.44
CA LYS A 98 -14.10 -6.01 -11.81
C LYS A 98 -13.87 -7.17 -12.77
N GLN A 99 -13.03 -6.98 -13.79
CA GLN A 99 -12.66 -8.03 -14.74
C GLN A 99 -11.97 -9.22 -14.06
N LEU A 100 -10.99 -8.96 -13.19
CA LEU A 100 -10.29 -10.01 -12.43
C LEU A 100 -11.25 -10.81 -11.55
N ARG A 101 -12.14 -10.12 -10.83
CA ARG A 101 -13.18 -10.77 -10.01
C ARG A 101 -14.11 -11.64 -10.86
N ASP A 102 -14.62 -11.10 -11.96
CA ASP A 102 -15.59 -11.78 -12.82
C ASP A 102 -14.96 -12.98 -13.55
N ALA A 103 -13.64 -12.95 -13.78
CA ALA A 103 -12.84 -14.07 -14.29
C ALA A 103 -12.43 -15.09 -13.21
N GLY A 104 -12.80 -14.90 -11.95
CA GLY A 104 -12.40 -15.78 -10.83
C GLY A 104 -10.93 -15.65 -10.43
N LYS A 105 -10.23 -14.61 -10.90
CA LYS A 105 -8.83 -14.31 -10.57
C LYS A 105 -8.77 -13.43 -9.32
N ILE A 106 -9.02 -14.03 -8.17
CA ILE A 106 -9.25 -13.35 -6.89
C ILE A 106 -8.08 -13.50 -5.91
N GLY A 107 -6.86 -13.67 -6.44
CA GLY A 107 -5.59 -13.64 -5.71
C GLY A 107 -5.10 -15.02 -5.28
N PHE A 108 -4.36 -15.06 -4.16
CA PHE A 108 -3.70 -16.29 -3.66
C PHE A 108 -4.66 -17.47 -3.52
N LYS A 109 -5.90 -17.21 -3.10
CA LYS A 109 -6.93 -18.26 -2.91
C LYS A 109 -7.33 -19.01 -4.19
N THR A 110 -7.10 -18.43 -5.36
CA THR A 110 -7.39 -19.03 -6.67
C THR A 110 -6.13 -19.25 -7.51
N GLY A 111 -4.94 -19.00 -6.95
CA GLY A 111 -3.66 -19.11 -7.66
C GLY A 111 -3.41 -18.01 -8.71
N GLU A 112 -4.34 -17.06 -8.87
CA GLU A 112 -4.18 -15.96 -9.82
C GLU A 112 -5.02 -14.75 -9.39
N GLY A 113 -4.43 -13.56 -9.52
CA GLY A 113 -5.07 -12.25 -9.38
C GLY A 113 -4.41 -11.28 -10.36
N PHE A 114 -3.75 -10.25 -9.86
CA PHE A 114 -2.84 -9.41 -10.65
C PHE A 114 -1.60 -10.17 -11.15
N GLN A 115 -1.19 -11.20 -10.42
CA GLN A 115 -0.07 -12.08 -10.73
C GLN A 115 -0.52 -13.54 -10.58
N LYS A 116 0.24 -14.47 -11.17
CA LYS A 116 0.05 -15.92 -10.96
C LYS A 116 0.88 -16.38 -9.78
N TRP A 117 0.32 -17.30 -9.00
CA TRP A 117 0.87 -17.75 -7.73
C TRP A 117 0.83 -19.27 -7.65
N THR A 118 1.99 -19.89 -7.51
CA THR A 118 2.06 -21.30 -7.09
C THR A 118 1.87 -21.40 -5.58
N PRO A 119 1.43 -22.57 -5.06
CA PRO A 119 1.35 -22.80 -3.62
C PRO A 119 2.66 -22.50 -2.88
N GLU A 120 3.80 -22.81 -3.50
CA GLU A 120 5.14 -22.58 -2.95
C GLU A 120 5.43 -21.07 -2.84
N GLN A 121 5.10 -20.29 -3.87
CA GLN A 121 5.28 -18.83 -3.86
C GLN A 121 4.40 -18.17 -2.79
N VAL A 122 3.16 -18.63 -2.63
CA VAL A 122 2.26 -18.14 -1.57
C VAL A 122 2.84 -18.46 -0.19
N ALA A 123 3.31 -19.69 0.02
CA ALA A 123 3.92 -20.09 1.29
C ALA A 123 5.18 -19.26 1.60
N GLN A 124 6.04 -19.06 0.60
CA GLN A 124 7.24 -18.25 0.73
C GLN A 124 6.91 -16.80 1.08
N SER A 125 6.00 -16.16 0.34
CA SER A 125 5.60 -14.77 0.60
C SER A 125 5.05 -14.58 2.03
N ASN A 126 4.24 -15.52 2.51
CA ASN A 126 3.73 -15.48 3.88
C ASN A 126 4.84 -15.68 4.92
N ALA A 127 5.79 -16.57 4.67
CA ALA A 127 6.92 -16.81 5.57
C ALA A 127 7.82 -15.58 5.68
N GLU A 128 8.20 -14.97 4.55
CA GLU A 128 9.02 -13.77 4.49
C GLU A 128 8.36 -12.59 5.22
N LEU A 129 7.06 -12.38 5.00
CA LEU A 129 6.30 -11.35 5.71
C LEU A 129 6.31 -11.58 7.22
N ASN A 130 6.05 -12.82 7.67
CA ASN A 130 6.03 -13.15 9.09
C ASN A 130 7.41 -12.95 9.74
N GLU A 131 8.48 -13.39 9.08
CA GLU A 131 9.84 -13.18 9.56
C GLU A 131 10.16 -11.69 9.70
N TYR A 132 9.85 -10.90 8.67
CA TYR A 132 10.03 -9.46 8.70
C TYR A 132 9.26 -8.80 9.86
N LEU A 133 7.97 -9.13 10.03
CA LEU A 133 7.14 -8.57 11.08
C LEU A 133 7.63 -8.98 12.48
N ILE A 134 8.07 -10.22 12.66
CA ILE A 134 8.65 -10.69 13.92
C ILE A 134 9.89 -9.87 14.25
N ARG A 135 10.79 -9.70 13.28
CA ARG A 135 12.00 -8.89 13.44
C ARG A 135 11.68 -7.46 13.82
N MET A 136 10.71 -6.85 13.15
CA MET A 136 10.32 -5.46 13.40
C MET A 136 9.61 -5.25 14.74
N LEU A 137 8.80 -6.22 15.19
CA LEU A 137 8.02 -6.09 16.43
C LEU A 137 8.79 -6.54 17.68
N TYR A 138 9.67 -7.52 17.54
CA TYR A 138 10.35 -8.17 18.67
C TYR A 138 11.88 -7.97 18.68
N GLY A 139 12.44 -7.31 17.66
CA GLY A 139 13.87 -7.02 17.59
C GLY A 139 14.77 -8.26 17.54
N LYS A 140 14.21 -9.40 17.11
CA LYS A 140 14.95 -10.65 16.90
C LYS A 140 15.38 -10.82 15.46
#